data_AF-A0A2V7NDV2-F1
#
_entry.id   AF-A0A2V7NDV2-F1
#
_cell.length_a   1.000
_cell.length_b   1.000
_cell.length_c   1.000
_cell.angle_alpha   90.00
_cell.angle_beta   90.00
_cell.angle_gamma   90.00
#
_symmetry.space_group_name_H-M   'P 1'
#
loop_
_entity.id
_entity.type
_entity.pdbx_description
1 polymer ?
#
loop_
_entity_poly.entity_id
_entity_poly.type
_entity_poly.pdbx_seq_one_letter_code
_entity_poly.pdbx_strand_id
1 'polypeptide(L)'
;MATHAGLAEGRWEGLTLAEQLAHVGSEVDRAIAAWEAQRRDRFERALGRALELFDLTARDDRWRGHRRREILRAREEFCRLFFDEHPQPGGASTLRSYFLRFAVLARRRPS
;
A
#
# COMPACT_ATOMS: atom_id res chain seq x y z
N MET A 1 16.43 -3.06 -9.82
CA MET A 1 17.23 -3.61 -8.70
C MET A 1 16.34 -3.68 -7.47
N ALA A 2 15.86 -4.87 -7.14
CA ALA A 2 15.01 -5.09 -5.97
C ALA A 2 15.90 -5.40 -4.76
N THR A 3 16.04 -4.45 -3.85
CA THR A 3 16.76 -4.64 -2.60
C THR A 3 15.92 -4.17 -1.42
N HIS A 4 15.11 -5.09 -0.87
CA HIS A 4 14.77 -5.16 0.54
C HIS A 4 14.56 -6.64 0.91
N ALA A 5 15.66 -7.28 1.32
CA ALA A 5 15.76 -8.69 1.73
C ALA A 5 14.99 -9.03 3.04
N GLY A 6 13.87 -8.35 3.32
CA GLY A 6 13.30 -8.27 4.66
C GLY A 6 11.78 -8.34 4.77
N LEU A 7 11.03 -8.66 3.71
CA LEU A 7 9.67 -9.22 3.90
C LEU A 7 9.77 -10.71 4.26
N ALA A 8 10.50 -10.94 5.35
CA ALA A 8 10.63 -12.16 6.14
C ALA A 8 9.99 -13.41 5.54
N GLU A 9 10.80 -14.22 4.84
CA GLU A 9 10.77 -15.69 4.88
C GLU A 9 9.37 -16.30 5.16
N GLY A 10 8.40 -16.10 4.27
CA GLY A 10 7.07 -16.72 4.34
C GLY A 10 6.03 -16.07 5.27
N ARG A 11 6.37 -15.05 6.07
CA ARG A 11 5.39 -14.42 6.99
C ARG A 11 4.32 -13.60 6.28
N TRP A 12 4.64 -13.01 5.12
CA TRP A 12 3.69 -12.18 4.38
C TRP A 12 2.49 -12.98 3.85
N GLU A 13 2.74 -14.20 3.36
CA GLU A 13 1.69 -15.13 2.93
C GLU A 13 0.85 -15.64 4.10
N GLY A 14 1.39 -15.64 5.32
CA GLY A 14 0.63 -15.97 6.54
C GLY A 14 -0.39 -14.91 6.95
N LEU A 15 -0.21 -13.65 6.52
CA LEU A 15 -1.12 -12.56 6.83
C LEU A 15 -2.45 -12.70 6.08
N THR A 16 -3.53 -12.24 6.72
CA THR A 16 -4.82 -12.01 6.06
C THR A 16 -4.71 -10.85 5.06
N LEU A 17 -5.64 -10.76 4.11
CA LEU A 17 -5.69 -9.63 3.18
C LEU A 17 -5.78 -8.28 3.92
N ALA A 18 -6.53 -8.23 5.02
CA ALA A 18 -6.69 -7.02 5.81
C ALA A 18 -5.36 -6.57 6.44
N GLU A 19 -4.57 -7.50 6.98
CA GLU A 19 -3.25 -7.20 7.52
C GLU A 19 -2.28 -6.77 6.42
N GLN A 20 -2.23 -7.49 5.28
CA GLN A 20 -1.40 -7.10 4.14
C GLN A 20 -1.74 -5.67 3.67
N LEU A 21 -3.03 -5.34 3.50
CA LEU A 21 -3.47 -4.01 3.11
C LEU A 21 -3.28 -2.95 4.20
N ALA A 22 -3.29 -3.32 5.48
CA ALA A 22 -2.93 -2.40 6.57
C ALA A 22 -1.43 -2.01 6.52
N HIS A 23 -0.56 -2.98 6.20
CA HIS A 23 0.87 -2.73 5.99
C HIS A 23 1.13 -1.88 4.74
N VAL A 24 0.48 -2.19 3.61
CA VAL A 24 0.51 -1.35 2.40
C VAL A 24 0.07 0.07 2.74
N GLY A 25 -1.07 0.19 3.43
CA GLY A 25 -1.66 1.47 3.83
C GLY A 25 -0.76 2.35 4.68
N SER A 26 0.02 1.73 5.57
CA SER A 26 0.97 2.45 6.43
C SER A 26 2.10 3.09 5.62
N GLU A 27 2.59 2.43 4.57
CA GLU A 27 3.64 2.98 3.70
C GLU A 27 3.07 3.97 2.68
N VAL A 28 1.83 3.77 2.22
CA VAL A 28 1.08 4.76 1.44
C VAL A 28 0.93 6.07 2.22
N ASP A 29 0.48 6.02 3.48
CA ASP A 29 0.32 7.22 4.30
C ASP A 29 1.66 7.92 4.56
N ARG A 30 2.73 7.16 4.82
CA ARG A 30 4.09 7.71 4.97
C ARG A 30 4.58 8.40 3.71
N ALA A 31 4.32 7.82 2.53
CA ALA A 31 4.70 8.42 1.25
C ALA A 31 3.95 9.75 1.03
N ILE A 32 2.63 9.76 1.23
CA ILE A 32 1.82 10.99 1.12
C ILE A 32 2.32 12.05 2.11
N ALA A 33 2.51 11.70 3.39
CA ALA A 33 2.97 12.65 4.40
C ALA A 33 4.40 13.17 4.15
N ALA A 34 5.30 12.33 3.61
CA ALA A 34 6.65 12.76 3.26
C ALA A 34 6.66 13.68 2.03
N TRP A 35 5.80 13.40 1.05
CA TRP A 35 5.61 14.25 -0.13
C TRP A 35 5.05 15.63 0.25
N GLU A 36 3.96 15.67 1.02
CA GLU A 36 3.35 16.91 1.55
C GLU A 36 4.35 17.75 2.34
N ALA A 37 5.26 17.09 3.08
CA ALA A 37 6.30 17.75 3.86
C ALA A 37 7.61 18.03 3.09
N GLN A 38 7.63 17.79 1.77
CA GLN A 38 8.81 17.97 0.90
C GLN A 38 10.08 17.21 1.38
N ARG A 39 9.90 16.07 2.04
CA ARG A 39 10.99 15.23 2.57
C ARG A 39 11.36 14.13 1.58
N ARG A 40 12.10 14.51 0.52
CA ARG A 40 12.42 13.65 -0.64
C ARG A 40 12.93 12.25 -0.27
N ASP A 41 13.97 12.14 0.57
CA ASP A 41 14.52 10.83 0.95
C ASP A 41 13.50 9.92 1.65
N ARG A 42 12.62 10.51 2.47
CA ARG A 42 11.57 9.77 3.17
C ARG A 42 10.46 9.36 2.21
N PHE A 43 10.14 10.23 1.25
CA PHE A 43 9.19 9.94 0.19
C PHE A 43 9.67 8.77 -0.68
N GLU A 44 10.89 8.83 -1.21
CA GLU A 44 11.43 7.80 -2.11
C GLU A 44 11.47 6.41 -1.43
N ARG A 45 11.87 6.36 -0.16
CA ARG A 45 11.86 5.11 0.64
C ARG A 45 10.44 4.57 0.86
N ALA A 46 9.51 5.42 1.28
CA ALA A 46 8.13 5.01 1.55
C ALA A 46 7.39 4.62 0.26
N LEU A 47 7.61 5.35 -0.83
CA LEU A 47 7.08 5.05 -2.17
C LEU A 47 7.57 3.67 -2.63
N GLY A 48 8.89 3.45 -2.64
CA GLY A 48 9.47 2.19 -3.06
C GLY A 48 8.94 1.01 -2.24
N ARG A 49 8.82 1.21 -0.92
CA ARG A 49 8.26 0.20 -0.02
C ARG A 49 6.77 -0.07 -0.27
N ALA A 50 5.95 0.97 -0.45
CA ALA A 50 4.53 0.81 -0.74
C ALA A 50 4.32 0.01 -2.04
N LEU A 51 5.07 0.33 -3.10
CA LEU A 51 5.01 -0.40 -4.38
C LEU A 51 5.43 -1.87 -4.24
N GLU A 52 6.48 -2.15 -3.47
CA GLU A 52 6.89 -3.52 -3.15
C GLU A 52 5.77 -4.31 -2.47
N LEU A 53 5.12 -3.72 -1.46
CA LEU A 53 4.03 -4.36 -0.72
C LEU A 53 2.79 -4.56 -1.59
N PHE A 54 2.45 -3.60 -2.46
CA PHE A 54 1.38 -3.77 -3.45
C PHE A 54 1.67 -4.96 -4.36
N ASP A 55 2.87 -5.03 -4.92
CA ASP A 55 3.26 -6.09 -5.85
C ASP A 55 3.30 -7.46 -5.15
N LEU A 56 3.79 -7.52 -3.90
CA LEU A 56 3.80 -8.74 -3.11
C LEU A 56 2.37 -9.22 -2.79
N THR A 57 1.49 -8.30 -2.39
CA THR A 57 0.06 -8.60 -2.13
C THR A 57 -0.65 -9.05 -3.41
N ALA A 58 -0.37 -8.41 -4.55
CA ALA A 58 -1.00 -8.78 -5.82
C ALA A 58 -0.53 -10.14 -6.35
N ARG A 59 0.72 -10.54 -6.07
CA ARG A 59 1.26 -11.85 -6.45
C ARG A 59 0.69 -13.01 -5.64
N ASP A 60 0.12 -12.75 -4.47
CA ASP A 60 -0.53 -13.76 -3.64
C ASP A 60 -1.71 -14.39 -4.40
N ASP A 61 -1.69 -15.72 -4.53
CA ASP A 61 -2.67 -16.45 -5.32
C ASP A 61 -4.01 -16.61 -4.63
N ARG A 62 -4.06 -16.42 -3.31
CA ARG A 62 -5.32 -16.36 -2.52
C ARG A 62 -6.22 -15.20 -2.97
N TRP A 63 -5.64 -14.17 -3.60
CA TRP A 63 -6.36 -12.96 -4.01
C TRP A 63 -6.61 -12.88 -5.53
N ARG A 64 -6.45 -13.98 -6.28
CA ARG A 64 -6.74 -14.01 -7.72
C ARG A 64 -8.14 -13.48 -8.06
N GLY A 65 -8.30 -12.94 -9.26
CA GLY A 65 -9.56 -12.38 -9.74
C GLY A 65 -9.82 -10.96 -9.25
N HIS A 66 -11.02 -10.71 -8.72
CA HIS A 66 -11.47 -9.35 -8.39
C HIS A 66 -10.61 -8.66 -7.34
N ARG A 67 -10.13 -9.37 -6.31
CA ARG A 67 -9.29 -8.79 -5.25
C ARG A 67 -7.95 -8.28 -5.79
N ARG A 68 -7.26 -9.09 -6.61
CA ARG A 68 -6.01 -8.69 -7.29
C ARG A 68 -6.21 -7.47 -8.17
N ARG A 69 -7.33 -7.39 -8.90
CA ARG A 69 -7.66 -6.20 -9.70
C ARG A 69 -7.82 -4.95 -8.83
N GLU A 70 -8.51 -5.06 -7.70
CA GLU A 70 -8.66 -3.93 -6.77
C GLU A 70 -7.32 -3.53 -6.13
N ILE A 71 -6.44 -4.47 -5.78
CA ILE A 71 -5.09 -4.18 -5.27
C ILE A 71 -4.28 -3.39 -6.31
N LEU A 72 -4.30 -3.84 -7.57
CA LEU A 72 -3.60 -3.18 -8.67
C LEU A 72 -4.19 -1.80 -9.00
N ARG A 73 -5.52 -1.64 -8.89
CA ARG A 73 -6.18 -0.34 -9.03
C ARG A 73 -5.76 0.62 -7.91
N ALA A 74 -5.73 0.16 -6.66
CA ALA A 74 -5.26 0.98 -5.54
C ALA A 74 -3.77 1.39 -5.71
N ARG A 75 -2.93 0.51 -6.24
CA ARG A 75 -1.54 0.81 -6.63
C ARG A 75 -1.47 1.89 -7.71
N GLU A 76 -2.33 1.81 -8.72
CA GLU A 76 -2.41 2.80 -9.80
C GLU A 76 -2.84 4.16 -9.27
N GLU A 77 -3.92 4.24 -8.48
CA GLU A 77 -4.38 5.49 -7.86
C GLU A 77 -3.29 6.11 -6.96
N PHE A 78 -2.54 5.27 -6.23
CA PHE A 78 -1.41 5.73 -5.44
C PHE A 78 -0.28 6.33 -6.29
N CYS A 79 0.04 5.73 -7.44
CA CYS A 79 1.02 6.29 -8.37
C CYS A 79 0.53 7.61 -8.98
N ARG A 80 -0.75 7.70 -9.35
CA ARG A 80 -1.32 8.92 -9.93
C ARG A 80 -1.18 10.14 -9.02
N LEU A 81 -1.17 9.96 -7.69
CA LEU A 81 -0.96 11.07 -6.76
C LEU A 81 0.33 11.86 -7.00
N PHE A 82 1.39 11.21 -7.49
CA PHE A 82 2.72 11.81 -7.57
C PHE A 82 3.24 11.98 -9.00
N PHE A 83 2.69 11.21 -9.95
CA PHE A 83 3.24 11.12 -11.31
C PHE A 83 2.26 11.55 -12.39
N ASP A 84 1.00 11.79 -12.06
CA ASP A 84 0.03 12.30 -13.02
C ASP A 84 0.15 13.82 -13.12
N GLU A 85 -0.08 14.38 -14.31
CA GLU A 85 -0.06 15.84 -14.52
C GLU A 85 -1.24 16.52 -13.81
N HIS A 86 -2.35 15.78 -13.69
CA HIS A 86 -3.61 16.23 -13.09
C HIS A 86 -4.14 15.20 -12.10
N PRO A 87 -3.50 15.05 -10.92
CA PRO A 87 -3.95 14.08 -9.91
C PRO A 87 -5.38 14.40 -9.46
N GLN A 88 -6.19 13.36 -9.27
CA GLN A 88 -7.57 13.49 -8.83
C GLN A 88 -7.66 14.32 -7.53
N PRO A 89 -8.46 15.40 -7.49
CA PRO A 89 -8.68 16.16 -6.28
C PRO A 89 -9.17 15.28 -5.13
N GLY A 90 -8.50 15.36 -3.99
CA GLY A 90 -8.82 14.54 -2.81
C GLY A 90 -8.33 13.09 -2.86
N GLY A 91 -7.57 12.68 -3.88
CA GLY A 91 -7.05 11.31 -4.02
C GLY A 91 -6.29 10.81 -2.78
N ALA A 92 -5.46 11.67 -2.18
CA ALA A 92 -4.73 11.34 -0.94
C ALA A 92 -5.68 11.00 0.22
N SER A 93 -6.72 11.81 0.45
CA SER A 93 -7.73 11.57 1.49
C SER A 93 -8.54 10.29 1.23
N THR A 94 -8.86 10.02 -0.04
CA THR A 94 -9.53 8.78 -0.47
C THR A 94 -8.69 7.55 -0.15
N LEU A 95 -7.39 7.56 -0.50
CA LEU A 95 -6.47 6.45 -0.23
C LEU A 95 -6.25 6.26 1.28
N ARG A 96 -6.03 7.35 2.03
CA ARG A 96 -5.94 7.30 3.51
C ARG A 96 -7.18 6.64 4.12
N SER A 97 -8.37 7.05 3.69
CA SER A 97 -9.64 6.49 4.19
C SER A 97 -9.83 5.02 3.81
N TYR A 98 -9.47 4.64 2.57
CA TYR A 98 -9.53 3.28 2.08
C TYR A 98 -8.64 2.35 2.93
N PHE A 99 -7.38 2.71 3.12
CA PHE A 99 -6.42 1.90 3.87
C PHE A 99 -6.67 1.88 5.38
N LEU A 100 -7.18 2.98 5.95
CA LEU A 100 -7.56 3.04 7.36
C LEU A 100 -8.59 1.96 7.73
N ARG A 101 -9.53 1.65 6.83
CA ARG A 101 -10.53 0.59 7.04
C ARG A 101 -9.87 -0.78 7.23
N PHE A 102 -8.83 -1.08 6.45
CA PHE A 102 -8.06 -2.32 6.60
C PHE A 102 -7.21 -2.32 7.88
N ALA A 103 -6.62 -1.19 8.26
CA ALA A 103 -5.89 -1.06 9.53
C ALA A 103 -6.79 -1.23 10.77
N VAL A 104 -8.06 -0.82 10.68
CA VAL A 104 -9.06 -1.10 11.73
C VAL A 104 -9.44 -2.58 11.73
N LEU A 105 -9.69 -3.17 10.55
CA LEU A 105 -10.07 -4.57 10.42
C LEU A 105 -8.97 -5.51 10.92
N ALA A 106 -7.71 -5.25 10.56
CA ALA A 106 -6.55 -6.04 10.99
C ALA A 106 -6.34 -6.04 12.53
N ARG A 107 -6.86 -5.02 13.23
CA ARG A 107 -6.79 -4.93 14.71
C ARG A 107 -7.95 -5.62 15.43
N ARG A 108 -9.01 -5.99 14.72
CA ARG A 108 -10.09 -6.78 15.30
C ARG A 108 -9.58 -8.21 15.43
N ARG A 109 -9.35 -8.68 16.66
CA ARG A 109 -9.08 -10.11 16.90
C ARG A 109 -10.20 -10.94 16.28
N PRO A 110 -9.91 -12.06 15.60
CA PRO A 110 -10.93 -13.06 15.34
C PRO A 110 -11.45 -13.51 16.71
N SER A 111 -12.75 -13.35 16.94
CA SER A 111 -13.45 -13.99 18.06
C SER A 111 -13.38 -15.50 17.92
#